data_AF-A0A2D4F727-F1
#
_entry.id   AF-A0A2D4F727-F1
#
_cell.length_a   1.000
_cell.length_b   1.000
_cell.length_c   1.000
_cell.angle_alpha   90.00
_cell.angle_beta   90.00
_cell.angle_gamma   90.00
#
_symmetry.space_group_name_H-M   'P 1'
#
loop_
_entity.id
_entity.type
_entity.pdbx_description
1 polymer ?
#
loop_
_entity_poly.entity_id
_entity_poly.type
_entity_poly.pdbx_seq_one_letter_code
_entity_poly.pdbx_strand_id
1 'polypeptide(L)'
;MNFNHSNSESITDDCPNEDLPEVELVSMLEEQLPQYKLHVDSLYLPVNDDWIQSRSSHSHGPEISSPVLAEEALHYMIAGTGRGEHVPKNCNDIEVITHLLAEKDRDLELAARIGQALLRRNHSLTEQNDILEDQLGQSFDKIHQLQHELTKKDELLRVVSTASEESETDSSCSTPLRFNESFNLSQGFLQLDILQDKLRELEEENLLLRTKACHLKTETMTYEDKEHQLVTDCVKEISEYSDHVFHRELAFR
;
A
#
# COMPACT_ATOMS: atom_id res chain seq x y z
N MET A 1 15.89 -42.95 37.02
CA MET A 1 17.16 -43.37 36.37
C MET A 1 16.87 -43.69 34.92
N ASN A 2 17.73 -43.17 34.03
CA ASN A 2 17.84 -43.38 32.58
C ASN A 2 16.85 -42.65 31.65
N PHE A 3 17.24 -41.42 31.30
CA PHE A 3 16.97 -40.81 30.00
C PHE A 3 18.08 -41.24 29.03
N ASN A 4 17.73 -41.68 27.83
CA ASN A 4 18.67 -41.90 26.74
C ASN A 4 18.85 -40.59 25.96
N HIS A 5 20.04 -40.00 26.05
CA HIS A 5 20.53 -38.96 25.16
C HIS A 5 21.56 -39.57 24.21
N SER A 6 21.33 -39.47 22.90
CA SER A 6 22.35 -39.59 21.84
C SER A 6 21.75 -38.94 20.59
N ASN A 7 22.34 -38.04 19.81
CA ASN A 7 23.59 -37.28 19.85
C ASN A 7 23.31 -36.04 18.98
N SER A 8 23.65 -34.84 19.46
CA SER A 8 23.76 -33.64 18.64
C SER A 8 25.24 -33.42 18.36
N GLU A 9 25.68 -33.67 17.12
CA GLU A 9 27.00 -33.25 16.66
C GLU A 9 26.96 -31.73 16.41
N SER A 10 27.48 -30.98 17.37
CA SER A 10 27.87 -29.57 17.22
C SER A 10 29.31 -29.56 16.73
N ILE A 11 29.53 -29.15 15.48
CA ILE A 11 30.86 -28.80 14.99
C ILE A 11 31.05 -27.31 15.25
N THR A 12 32.06 -27.02 16.06
CA THR A 12 32.56 -25.68 16.39
C THR A 12 33.88 -25.55 15.64
N ASP A 13 34.00 -24.57 14.75
CA ASP A 13 35.21 -24.02 14.10
C ASP A 13 34.68 -23.19 12.92
N ASP A 14 35.06 -21.96 12.61
CA ASP A 14 36.19 -21.14 13.00
C ASP A 14 35.80 -19.73 12.49
N CYS A 15 35.81 -18.70 13.34
CA CYS A 15 35.65 -17.31 12.90
C CYS A 15 37.04 -16.66 12.93
N PRO A 16 37.60 -16.19 11.79
CA PRO A 16 38.61 -15.16 11.85
C PRO A 16 37.90 -13.81 12.04
N ASN A 17 38.24 -13.14 13.15
CA ASN A 17 38.01 -11.71 13.33
C ASN A 17 38.65 -10.95 12.15
N GLU A 18 37.85 -10.17 11.43
CA GLU A 18 38.31 -8.97 10.75
C GLU A 18 37.38 -7.83 11.16
N ASP A 19 37.67 -7.25 12.32
CA ASP A 19 37.31 -5.88 12.66
C ASP A 19 38.07 -4.93 11.70
N LEU A 20 37.47 -4.62 10.55
CA LEU A 20 37.82 -3.48 9.68
C LEU A 20 36.53 -2.71 9.30
N PRO A 21 36.60 -1.39 9.10
CA PRO A 21 35.98 -0.44 10.02
C PRO A 21 34.56 -0.04 9.61
N GLU A 22 33.56 -0.41 10.41
CA GLU A 22 32.21 0.17 10.31
C GLU A 22 32.21 1.71 10.45
N VAL A 23 33.28 2.27 11.02
CA VAL A 23 33.49 3.72 11.21
C VAL A 23 33.59 4.48 9.88
N GLU A 24 34.13 3.86 8.82
CA GLU A 24 34.27 4.53 7.51
C GLU A 24 32.92 4.62 6.79
N LEU A 25 32.06 3.60 6.94
CA LEU A 25 30.70 3.57 6.38
C LEU A 25 29.76 4.57 7.06
N VAL A 26 29.85 4.73 8.37
CA VAL A 26 29.05 5.73 9.10
C VAL A 26 29.48 7.15 8.73
N SER A 27 30.79 7.39 8.54
CA SER A 27 31.29 8.68 8.09
C SER A 27 30.85 9.04 6.67
N MET A 28 30.68 8.05 5.78
CA MET A 28 30.13 8.23 4.42
C MET A 28 28.61 8.49 4.41
N LEU A 29 27.88 8.11 5.46
CA LEU A 29 26.45 8.38 5.62
C LEU A 29 26.16 9.78 6.22
N GLU A 30 27.13 10.37 6.94
CA GLU A 30 27.02 11.74 7.45
C GLU A 30 27.38 12.82 6.41
N GLU A 31 28.08 12.48 5.33
CA GLU A 31 28.28 13.40 4.20
C GLU A 31 26.94 13.67 3.49
N GLN A 32 26.54 14.95 3.43
CA GLN A 32 25.35 15.37 2.67
C GLN A 32 25.50 14.97 1.20
N LEU A 33 24.74 13.94 0.79
CA LEU A 33 24.60 13.55 -0.61
C LEU A 33 24.17 14.78 -1.45
N PRO A 34 24.83 15.05 -2.59
CA PRO A 34 24.44 16.16 -3.46
C PRO A 34 22.96 16.05 -3.85
N GLN A 35 22.21 17.13 -3.66
CA GLN A 35 20.78 17.19 -3.97
C GLN A 35 20.59 17.33 -5.48
N TYR A 36 20.53 16.19 -6.17
CA TYR A 36 20.16 16.16 -7.58
C TYR A 36 18.66 16.42 -7.72
N LYS A 37 18.30 17.61 -8.23
CA LYS A 37 16.95 17.87 -8.73
C LYS A 37 16.85 17.31 -10.15
N LEU A 38 16.05 16.25 -10.30
CA LEU A 38 15.75 15.67 -11.60
C LEU A 38 14.82 16.63 -12.36
N HIS A 39 15.38 17.39 -13.30
CA HIS A 39 14.58 18.22 -14.20
C HIS A 39 13.84 17.32 -15.18
N VAL A 40 12.52 17.25 -15.03
CA VAL A 40 11.61 16.40 -15.82
C VAL A 40 11.40 16.92 -17.25
N ASP A 41 11.93 18.10 -17.59
CA ASP A 41 11.75 18.74 -18.90
C ASP A 41 12.78 18.29 -19.97
N SER A 42 13.13 17.00 -20.03
CA SER A 42 14.00 16.42 -21.08
C SER A 42 13.25 15.47 -22.02
N LEU A 43 11.98 15.77 -22.33
CA LEU A 43 11.24 15.11 -23.41
C LEU A 43 11.45 15.74 -24.79
N TYR A 44 12.30 16.78 -24.89
CA TYR A 44 12.73 17.35 -26.17
C TYR A 44 14.24 17.50 -26.19
N LEU A 45 14.96 16.40 -26.43
CA LEU A 45 16.32 16.48 -26.94
C LEU A 45 16.23 17.01 -28.39
N PRO A 46 16.92 18.09 -28.77
CA PRO A 46 17.31 18.23 -30.16
C PRO A 46 18.10 16.97 -30.50
N VAL A 47 17.67 16.23 -31.53
CA VAL A 47 18.54 15.25 -32.18
C VAL A 47 19.84 15.98 -32.47
N ASN A 48 20.91 15.65 -31.73
CA ASN A 48 22.24 16.00 -32.20
C ASN A 48 22.40 15.28 -33.54
N ASP A 49 22.40 15.97 -34.68
CA ASP A 49 22.59 15.30 -35.97
C ASP A 49 24.02 14.72 -36.13
N ASP A 50 24.92 15.03 -35.18
CA ASP A 50 26.34 14.65 -35.20
C ASP A 50 26.59 13.13 -35.14
N TRP A 51 25.70 12.34 -34.52
CA TRP A 51 25.85 10.88 -34.43
C TRP A 51 25.22 10.12 -35.60
N ILE A 52 24.40 10.79 -36.42
CA ILE A 52 23.72 10.18 -37.58
C ILE A 52 24.43 10.53 -38.89
N GLN A 53 25.28 11.57 -38.92
CA GLN A 53 25.90 12.07 -40.15
C GLN A 53 27.13 11.29 -40.63
N SER A 54 27.72 10.40 -39.82
CA SER A 54 28.91 9.63 -40.23
C SER A 54 28.63 8.47 -41.19
N ARG A 55 27.37 8.25 -41.61
CA ARG A 55 27.01 7.19 -42.58
C ARG A 55 26.42 7.68 -43.90
N SER A 56 26.42 8.99 -44.13
CA SER A 56 25.98 9.59 -45.40
C SER A 56 27.14 10.31 -46.09
N SER A 57 28.05 9.53 -46.67
CA SER A 57 28.88 10.03 -47.77
C SER A 57 28.74 9.09 -48.95
N HIS A 58 27.95 9.56 -49.92
CA HIS A 58 28.02 9.27 -51.35
C HIS A 58 27.29 8.01 -51.84
N SER A 59 25.99 8.19 -52.05
CA SER A 59 25.24 7.55 -53.12
C SER A 59 25.81 8.00 -54.47
N HIS A 60 26.81 7.28 -54.98
CA HIS A 60 26.97 7.02 -56.42
C HIS A 60 27.64 5.65 -56.53
N GLY A 61 26.92 4.69 -57.11
CA GLY A 61 27.48 3.36 -57.37
C GLY A 61 28.78 3.50 -58.17
N PRO A 62 29.84 2.77 -57.82
CA PRO A 62 31.01 2.75 -58.67
C PRO A 62 30.65 1.88 -59.87
N GLU A 63 30.59 2.49 -61.05
CA GLU A 63 30.85 1.75 -62.29
C GLU A 63 32.21 1.06 -62.12
N ILE A 64 32.17 -0.24 -61.88
CA ILE A 64 33.35 -1.11 -61.78
C ILE A 64 33.87 -1.30 -63.20
N SER A 65 34.51 -0.28 -63.77
CA SER A 65 34.97 -0.32 -65.17
C SER A 65 36.49 -0.50 -65.32
N SER A 66 37.20 -0.84 -64.23
CA SER A 66 38.61 -1.25 -64.32
C SER A 66 38.87 -2.49 -63.49
N PRO A 67 39.24 -3.63 -64.11
CA PRO A 67 39.59 -4.86 -63.37
C PRO A 67 40.79 -4.65 -62.43
N VAL A 68 41.65 -3.67 -62.72
CA VAL A 68 42.80 -3.28 -61.87
C VAL A 68 42.32 -2.64 -60.56
N LEU A 69 41.27 -1.83 -60.59
CA LEU A 69 40.74 -1.17 -59.39
C LEU A 69 40.00 -2.16 -58.48
N ALA A 70 39.34 -3.17 -59.08
CA ALA A 70 38.73 -4.26 -58.33
C ALA A 70 39.80 -5.15 -57.69
N GLU A 71 40.89 -5.45 -58.40
CA GLU A 71 42.01 -6.22 -57.86
C GLU A 71 42.75 -5.45 -56.75
N GLU A 72 42.93 -4.14 -56.91
CA GLU A 72 43.52 -3.26 -55.88
C GLU A 72 42.61 -3.14 -54.64
N ALA A 73 41.30 -3.04 -54.81
CA ALA A 73 40.33 -3.04 -53.71
C ALA A 73 40.31 -4.39 -52.96
N LEU A 74 40.42 -5.50 -53.68
CA LEU A 74 40.55 -6.84 -53.09
C LEU A 74 41.89 -6.99 -52.36
N HIS A 75 43.00 -6.52 -52.94
CA HIS A 75 44.30 -6.50 -52.29
C HIS A 75 44.31 -5.64 -51.03
N TYR A 76 43.65 -4.48 -51.05
CA TYR A 76 43.52 -3.62 -49.87
C TYR A 76 42.66 -4.27 -48.77
N MET A 77 41.56 -4.94 -49.12
CA MET A 77 40.75 -5.71 -48.17
C MET A 77 41.53 -6.85 -47.53
N ILE A 78 42.24 -7.63 -48.34
CA ILE A 78 43.04 -8.78 -47.86
C ILE A 78 44.25 -8.29 -47.06
N ALA A 79 44.91 -7.20 -47.47
CA ALA A 79 46.00 -6.58 -46.72
C ALA A 79 45.52 -5.95 -45.40
N GLY A 80 44.27 -5.47 -45.34
CA GLY A 80 43.60 -5.03 -44.11
C GLY A 80 43.27 -6.18 -43.15
N THR A 81 43.16 -7.42 -43.67
CA THR A 81 43.03 -8.63 -42.85
C THR A 81 44.39 -9.26 -42.50
N GLY A 82 45.45 -8.86 -43.21
CA GLY A 82 46.80 -9.45 -43.17
C GLY A 82 47.82 -8.73 -42.28
N ARG A 83 47.41 -7.84 -41.37
CA ARG A 83 48.24 -7.42 -40.24
C ARG A 83 47.84 -8.20 -38.99
N GLY A 84 48.35 -9.42 -38.90
CA GLY A 84 48.72 -9.95 -37.57
C GLY A 84 49.63 -8.94 -36.89
N GLU A 85 49.48 -8.79 -35.56
CA GLU A 85 50.32 -7.93 -34.68
C GLU A 85 49.90 -6.46 -34.53
N HIS A 86 48.61 -6.13 -34.65
CA HIS A 86 48.06 -4.99 -33.91
C HIS A 86 46.72 -5.29 -33.21
N VAL A 87 46.57 -6.55 -32.79
CA VAL A 87 45.55 -6.98 -31.83
C VAL A 87 46.19 -7.19 -30.44
N PRO A 88 46.56 -6.12 -29.71
CA PRO A 88 46.68 -6.26 -28.27
C PRO A 88 45.89 -5.19 -27.49
N LYS A 89 45.00 -4.42 -28.13
CA LYS A 89 44.18 -3.41 -27.41
C LYS A 89 42.71 -3.79 -27.37
N ASN A 90 42.12 -4.14 -28.51
CA ASN A 90 40.70 -4.48 -28.59
C ASN A 90 40.34 -5.82 -27.90
N CYS A 91 41.24 -6.82 -27.89
CA CYS A 91 41.00 -8.07 -27.16
C CYS A 91 41.06 -7.85 -25.64
N ASN A 92 41.98 -7.01 -25.17
CA ASN A 92 42.07 -6.65 -23.76
C ASN A 92 40.82 -5.88 -23.32
N ASP A 93 40.33 -4.95 -24.14
CA ASP A 93 39.09 -4.20 -23.85
C ASP A 93 37.87 -5.12 -23.78
N ILE A 94 37.77 -6.12 -24.67
CA ILE A 94 36.69 -7.12 -24.67
C ILE A 94 36.76 -8.00 -23.41
N GLU A 95 37.95 -8.44 -23.01
CA GLU A 95 38.14 -9.23 -21.78
C GLU A 95 37.81 -8.43 -20.52
N VAL A 96 38.20 -7.14 -20.48
CA VAL A 96 37.87 -6.23 -19.38
C VAL A 96 36.37 -6.00 -19.28
N ILE A 97 35.68 -5.74 -20.40
CA ILE A 97 34.22 -5.57 -20.42
C ILE A 97 33.52 -6.86 -19.98
N THR A 98 34.00 -8.02 -20.43
CA THR A 98 33.43 -9.32 -20.07
C THR A 98 33.61 -9.62 -18.57
N HIS A 99 34.78 -9.32 -18.02
CA HIS A 99 35.04 -9.43 -16.59
C HIS A 99 34.14 -8.49 -15.77
N LEU A 100 34.00 -7.23 -16.21
CA LEU A 100 33.14 -6.25 -15.55
C LEU A 100 31.66 -6.68 -15.56
N LEU A 101 31.17 -7.24 -16.67
CA LEU A 101 29.82 -7.80 -16.75
C LEU A 101 29.61 -8.95 -15.76
N ALA A 102 30.55 -9.91 -15.72
CA ALA A 102 30.48 -11.02 -14.77
C ALA A 102 30.53 -10.56 -13.30
N GLU A 103 31.25 -9.46 -13.02
CA GLU A 103 31.26 -8.83 -11.71
C GLU A 103 29.93 -8.16 -11.37
N LYS A 104 29.33 -7.43 -12.32
CA LYS A 104 28.00 -6.84 -12.13
C LYS A 104 26.91 -7.89 -11.98
N ASP A 105 26.98 -9.02 -12.69
CA ASP A 105 26.05 -10.15 -12.51
C ASP A 105 26.15 -10.74 -11.10
N ARG A 106 27.37 -10.89 -10.57
CA ARG A 106 27.60 -11.29 -9.17
C ARG A 106 27.04 -10.28 -8.18
N ASP A 107 27.23 -8.99 -8.40
CA ASP A 107 26.71 -7.93 -7.53
C ASP A 107 25.18 -7.94 -7.51
N LEU A 108 24.55 -8.14 -8.68
CA LEU A 108 23.10 -8.27 -8.81
C LEU A 108 22.56 -9.52 -8.08
N GLU A 109 23.24 -10.65 -8.21
CA GLU A 109 22.89 -11.88 -7.48
C GLU A 109 22.98 -11.67 -5.96
N LEU A 110 24.04 -11.01 -5.48
CA LEU A 110 24.22 -10.72 -4.07
C LEU A 110 23.12 -9.77 -3.56
N ALA A 111 22.82 -8.71 -4.31
CA ALA A 111 21.74 -7.78 -3.99
C ALA A 111 20.38 -8.50 -3.92
N ALA A 112 20.11 -9.41 -4.86
CA ALA A 112 18.89 -10.22 -4.85
C ALA A 112 18.83 -11.15 -3.63
N ARG A 113 19.94 -11.79 -3.25
CA ARG A 113 20.03 -12.64 -2.05
C ARG A 113 19.79 -11.85 -0.77
N ILE A 114 20.41 -10.68 -0.64
CA ILE A 114 20.22 -9.78 0.51
C ILE A 114 18.77 -9.30 0.55
N GLY A 115 18.23 -8.86 -0.58
CA GLY A 115 16.83 -8.44 -0.71
C GLY A 115 15.85 -9.53 -0.28
N GLN A 116 16.06 -10.78 -0.72
CA GLN A 116 15.24 -11.91 -0.27
C GLN A 116 15.38 -12.20 1.22
N ALA A 117 16.59 -12.10 1.79
CA ALA A 117 16.79 -12.31 3.22
C ALA A 117 16.06 -11.24 4.06
N LEU A 118 16.12 -9.97 3.62
CA LEU A 118 15.38 -8.87 4.24
C LEU A 118 13.88 -9.06 4.10
N LEU A 119 13.38 -9.46 2.93
CA LEU A 119 11.95 -9.75 2.72
C LEU A 119 11.45 -10.89 3.62
N ARG A 120 12.21 -11.98 3.76
CA ARG A 120 11.86 -13.09 4.66
C ARG A 120 11.81 -12.62 6.12
N ARG A 121 12.81 -11.83 6.55
CA ARG A 121 12.83 -11.26 7.90
C ARG A 121 11.64 -10.32 8.12
N ASN A 122 11.36 -9.44 7.16
CA ASN A 122 10.24 -8.51 7.25
C ASN A 122 8.90 -9.25 7.33
N HIS A 123 8.69 -10.28 6.50
CA HIS A 123 7.50 -11.10 6.56
C HIS A 123 7.32 -11.78 7.92
N SER A 124 8.39 -12.36 8.47
CA SER A 124 8.34 -12.96 9.82
C SER A 124 8.06 -11.94 10.92
N LEU A 125 8.59 -10.72 10.81
CA LEU A 125 8.27 -9.64 11.74
C LEU A 125 6.82 -9.18 11.62
N THR A 126 6.28 -9.09 10.41
CA THR A 126 4.87 -8.78 10.18
C THR A 126 3.96 -9.83 10.81
N GLU A 127 4.24 -11.12 10.57
CA GLU A 127 3.46 -12.21 11.19
C GLU A 127 3.52 -12.15 12.73
N GLN A 128 4.69 -11.83 13.30
CA GLN A 128 4.81 -11.62 14.75
C GLN A 128 4.02 -10.41 15.25
N ASN A 129 4.02 -9.30 14.50
CA ASN A 129 3.22 -8.13 14.83
C ASN A 129 1.72 -8.47 14.79
N ASP A 130 1.26 -9.16 13.74
CA ASP A 130 -0.15 -9.57 13.60
C ASP A 130 -0.58 -10.42 14.82
N ILE A 131 0.25 -11.38 15.25
CA ILE A 131 -0.01 -12.19 16.45
C ILE A 131 -0.07 -11.34 17.73
N LEU A 132 0.82 -10.36 17.87
CA LEU A 132 0.85 -9.48 19.05
C LEU A 132 -0.35 -8.53 19.07
N GLU A 133 -0.78 -8.02 17.91
CA GLU A 133 -1.98 -7.20 17.77
C GLU A 133 -3.24 -8.00 18.15
N ASP A 134 -3.34 -9.26 17.71
CA ASP A 134 -4.42 -10.17 18.09
C ASP A 134 -4.44 -10.44 19.61
N GLN A 135 -3.28 -10.67 20.23
CA GLN A 135 -3.16 -10.87 21.68
C GLN A 135 -3.55 -9.60 22.45
N LEU A 136 -3.15 -8.43 21.95
CA LEU A 136 -3.51 -7.14 22.53
C LEU A 136 -5.01 -6.92 22.47
N GLY A 137 -5.64 -7.22 21.32
CA GLY A 137 -7.10 -7.17 21.15
C GLY A 137 -7.83 -8.06 22.15
N GLN A 138 -7.39 -9.32 22.30
CA GLN A 138 -7.96 -10.26 23.28
C GLN A 138 -7.81 -9.77 24.72
N SER A 139 -6.69 -9.14 25.06
CA SER A 139 -6.48 -8.55 26.39
C SER A 139 -7.42 -7.38 26.63
N PHE A 140 -7.63 -6.50 25.64
CA PHE A 140 -8.58 -5.39 25.74
C PHE A 140 -10.02 -5.88 25.93
N ASP A 141 -10.45 -6.89 25.17
CA ASP A 141 -11.78 -7.49 25.34
C ASP A 141 -11.95 -8.06 26.75
N LYS A 142 -10.90 -8.69 27.29
CA LYS A 142 -10.94 -9.20 28.67
C LYS A 142 -11.04 -8.08 29.70
N ILE A 143 -10.30 -6.99 29.50
CA ILE A 143 -10.38 -5.80 30.35
C ILE A 143 -11.79 -5.21 30.31
N HIS A 144 -12.39 -5.03 29.13
CA HIS A 144 -13.74 -4.52 28.99
C HIS A 144 -14.77 -5.43 29.68
N GLN A 145 -14.62 -6.75 29.54
CA GLN A 145 -15.48 -7.71 30.23
C GLN A 145 -15.37 -7.57 31.76
N LEU A 146 -14.16 -7.53 32.30
CA LEU A 146 -13.93 -7.41 33.74
C LEU A 146 -14.40 -6.05 34.28
N GLN A 147 -14.21 -4.97 33.51
CA GLN A 147 -14.71 -3.64 33.86
C GLN A 147 -16.24 -3.64 33.94
N HIS A 148 -16.94 -4.20 32.95
CA HIS A 148 -18.39 -4.34 33.02
C HIS A 148 -18.80 -5.15 34.27
N GLU A 149 -18.16 -6.29 34.53
CA GLU A 149 -18.46 -7.10 35.71
C GLU A 149 -18.21 -6.36 37.02
N LEU A 150 -17.16 -5.55 37.11
CA LEU A 150 -16.84 -4.71 38.26
C LEU A 150 -17.93 -3.67 38.46
N THR A 151 -18.27 -2.90 37.43
CA THR A 151 -19.34 -1.89 37.47
C THR A 151 -20.66 -2.49 37.94
N LYS A 152 -21.00 -3.69 37.47
CA LYS A 152 -22.22 -4.39 37.91
C LYS A 152 -22.17 -4.79 39.40
N LYS A 153 -21.00 -5.20 39.90
CA LYS A 153 -20.83 -5.50 41.33
C LYS A 153 -20.90 -4.22 42.17
N ASP A 154 -20.29 -3.14 41.72
CA ASP A 154 -20.36 -1.84 42.39
C ASP A 154 -21.78 -1.30 42.46
N GLU A 155 -22.57 -1.49 41.39
CA GLU A 155 -24.00 -1.19 41.38
C GLU A 155 -24.77 -1.93 42.47
N LEU A 156 -24.59 -3.25 42.53
CA LEU A 156 -25.25 -4.09 43.52
C LEU A 156 -24.82 -3.76 44.95
N LEU A 157 -23.52 -3.52 45.16
CA LEU A 157 -22.99 -3.10 46.45
C LEU A 157 -23.59 -1.77 46.89
N ARG A 158 -23.72 -0.80 45.98
CA ARG A 158 -24.35 0.48 46.28
C ARG A 158 -25.80 0.29 46.75
N VAL A 159 -26.59 -0.52 46.05
CA VAL A 159 -27.97 -0.85 46.44
C VAL A 159 -28.04 -1.51 47.83
N VAL A 160 -27.13 -2.44 48.12
CA VAL A 160 -27.09 -3.14 49.41
C VAL A 160 -26.67 -2.20 50.54
N SER A 161 -25.65 -1.37 50.33
CA SER A 161 -25.20 -0.38 51.31
C SER A 161 -26.31 0.62 51.62
N THR A 162 -27.00 1.16 50.60
CA THR A 162 -28.14 2.06 50.82
C THR A 162 -29.29 1.37 51.56
N ALA A 163 -29.58 0.11 51.26
CA ALA A 163 -30.59 -0.66 51.97
C ALA A 163 -30.23 -0.94 53.45
N SER A 164 -28.94 -1.10 53.74
CA SER A 164 -28.44 -1.32 55.10
C SER A 164 -28.45 -0.04 55.93
N GLU A 165 -28.04 1.10 55.37
CA GLU A 165 -28.04 2.39 56.05
C GLU A 165 -29.45 2.86 56.42
N GLU A 166 -30.44 2.65 55.53
CA GLU A 166 -31.84 2.99 55.79
C GLU A 166 -32.46 2.12 56.92
N SER A 167 -31.95 0.90 57.12
CA SER A 167 -32.42 0.00 58.19
C SER A 167 -31.95 0.37 59.60
N GLU A 168 -30.83 1.09 59.73
CA GLU A 168 -30.27 1.53 61.02
C GLU A 168 -30.92 2.84 61.51
N THR A 169 -31.46 3.66 60.60
CA THR A 169 -32.11 4.95 60.96
C THR A 169 -33.53 4.79 61.53
N ASP A 170 -34.16 3.62 61.39
CA ASP A 170 -35.51 3.33 61.88
C ASP A 170 -35.50 2.42 63.13
N SER A 171 -34.77 2.83 64.19
CA SER A 171 -34.75 2.15 65.50
C SER A 171 -36.07 2.29 66.32
N SER A 172 -37.22 2.52 65.69
CA SER A 172 -38.52 2.56 66.38
C SER A 172 -39.69 2.25 65.44
N CYS A 173 -39.72 1.07 64.80
CA CYS A 173 -41.02 0.52 64.38
C CYS A 173 -40.99 -1.00 64.25
N SER A 174 -41.71 -1.65 65.16
CA SER A 174 -42.16 -3.03 65.00
C SER A 174 -43.26 -3.07 63.92
N THR A 175 -42.93 -3.29 62.65
CA THR A 175 -43.82 -3.96 61.66
C THR A 175 -43.15 -4.16 60.28
N PRO A 176 -43.20 -5.36 59.67
CA PRO A 176 -42.47 -5.68 58.43
C PRO A 176 -43.22 -5.32 57.14
N LEU A 177 -43.85 -4.14 57.06
CA LEU A 177 -44.73 -3.79 55.92
C LEU A 177 -44.49 -2.41 55.28
N ARG A 178 -43.48 -1.64 55.71
CA ARG A 178 -43.11 -0.36 55.06
C ARG A 178 -41.87 -0.43 54.17
N PHE A 179 -41.15 -1.55 54.18
CA PHE A 179 -39.97 -1.79 53.33
C PHE A 179 -40.26 -1.68 51.82
N ASN A 180 -41.53 -1.79 51.41
CA ASN A 180 -41.91 -1.91 50.01
C ASN A 180 -42.08 -0.53 49.32
N GLU A 181 -42.56 0.52 49.99
CA GLU A 181 -42.93 1.77 49.29
C GLU A 181 -41.72 2.62 48.88
N SER A 182 -40.68 2.70 49.71
CA SER A 182 -39.45 3.46 49.41
C SER A 182 -38.51 2.70 48.45
N PHE A 183 -38.40 1.37 48.58
CA PHE A 183 -37.69 0.52 47.62
C PHE A 183 -38.30 0.62 46.20
N ASN A 184 -39.64 0.68 46.10
CA ASN A 184 -40.30 0.89 44.80
C ASN A 184 -40.06 2.28 44.22
N LEU A 185 -39.86 3.32 45.05
CA LEU A 185 -39.50 4.65 44.55
C LEU A 185 -38.07 4.69 44.03
N SER A 186 -37.08 4.18 44.78
CA SER A 186 -35.67 4.17 44.37
C SER A 186 -35.43 3.25 43.16
N GLN A 187 -36.01 2.05 43.17
CA GLN A 187 -36.01 1.14 42.01
C GLN A 187 -36.80 1.73 40.83
N GLY A 188 -37.88 2.46 41.12
CA GLY A 188 -38.65 3.22 40.13
C GLY A 188 -37.86 4.36 39.50
N PHE A 189 -36.99 5.05 40.25
CA PHE A 189 -36.10 6.09 39.74
C PHE A 189 -35.02 5.50 38.82
N LEU A 190 -34.34 4.41 39.23
CA LEU A 190 -33.37 3.73 38.36
C LEU A 190 -34.02 3.18 37.09
N GLN A 191 -35.22 2.60 37.22
CA GLN A 191 -35.98 2.12 36.07
C GLN A 191 -36.44 3.27 35.17
N LEU A 192 -36.79 4.42 35.75
CA LEU A 192 -37.14 5.63 35.00
C LEU A 192 -35.93 6.19 34.25
N ASP A 193 -34.73 6.18 34.84
CA ASP A 193 -33.50 6.62 34.18
C ASP A 193 -33.15 5.72 32.99
N ILE A 194 -33.24 4.39 33.15
CA ILE A 194 -33.05 3.44 32.04
C ILE A 194 -34.08 3.67 30.92
N LEU A 195 -35.33 3.93 31.28
CA LEU A 195 -36.38 4.22 30.30
C LEU A 195 -36.18 5.58 29.62
N GLN A 196 -35.67 6.59 30.34
CA GLN A 196 -35.34 7.90 29.77
C GLN A 196 -34.17 7.80 28.81
N ASP A 197 -33.11 7.07 29.15
CA ASP A 197 -32.00 6.84 28.23
C ASP A 197 -32.44 6.01 27.03
N LYS A 198 -33.30 5.00 27.22
CA LYS A 198 -33.84 4.26 26.09
C LYS A 198 -34.73 5.11 25.19
N LEU A 199 -35.51 6.02 25.76
CA LEU A 199 -36.30 6.99 25.01
C LEU A 199 -35.38 7.92 24.22
N ARG A 200 -34.31 8.43 24.82
CA ARG A 200 -33.30 9.28 24.16
C ARG A 200 -32.64 8.57 22.98
N GLU A 201 -32.17 7.34 23.18
CA GLU A 201 -31.59 6.52 22.10
C GLU A 201 -32.58 6.34 20.94
N LEU A 202 -33.84 6.00 21.24
CA LEU A 202 -34.88 5.83 20.22
C LEU A 202 -35.22 7.14 19.51
N GLU A 203 -35.21 8.28 20.21
CA GLU A 203 -35.42 9.60 19.63
C GLU A 203 -34.27 9.97 18.67
N GLU A 204 -33.02 9.70 19.06
CA GLU A 204 -31.84 9.89 18.23
C GLU A 204 -31.87 9.00 16.98
N GLU A 205 -32.17 7.71 17.14
CA GLU A 205 -32.33 6.77 16.01
C GLU A 205 -33.48 7.21 15.10
N ASN A 206 -34.61 7.67 15.65
CA ASN A 206 -35.73 8.16 14.86
C ASN A 206 -35.33 9.40 14.05
N LEU A 207 -34.59 10.32 14.65
CA LEU A 207 -34.07 11.51 13.97
C LEU A 207 -33.07 11.13 12.86
N LEU A 208 -32.18 10.18 13.12
CA LEU A 208 -31.23 9.67 12.13
C LEU A 208 -31.95 9.02 10.95
N LEU A 209 -32.93 8.15 11.23
CA LEU A 209 -33.74 7.50 10.19
C LEU A 209 -34.53 8.51 9.36
N ARG A 210 -35.12 9.54 9.99
CA ARG A 210 -35.80 10.64 9.28
C ARG A 210 -34.84 11.42 8.40
N THR A 211 -33.65 11.71 8.89
CA THR A 211 -32.61 12.41 8.13
C THR A 211 -32.18 11.59 6.92
N LYS A 212 -31.94 10.29 7.12
CA LYS A 212 -31.59 9.35 6.04
C LYS A 212 -32.70 9.24 5.00
N ALA A 213 -33.97 9.13 5.43
CA ALA A 213 -35.11 9.09 4.53
C ALA A 213 -35.27 10.39 3.73
N CYS A 214 -35.02 11.54 4.36
CA CYS A 214 -35.02 12.84 3.70
C CYS A 214 -33.89 12.94 2.66
N HIS A 215 -32.66 12.55 3.03
CA HIS A 215 -31.52 12.53 2.13
C HIS A 215 -31.77 11.64 0.91
N LEU A 216 -32.23 10.41 1.14
CA LEU A 216 -32.53 9.47 0.06
C LEU A 216 -33.64 10.00 -0.86
N LYS A 217 -34.68 10.63 -0.31
CA LYS A 217 -35.72 11.30 -1.11
C LYS A 217 -35.14 12.39 -2.01
N THR A 218 -34.22 13.20 -1.49
CA THR A 218 -33.56 14.25 -2.28
C THR A 218 -32.65 13.66 -3.36
N GLU A 219 -31.90 12.60 -3.05
CA GLU A 219 -31.11 11.87 -4.04
C GLU A 219 -32.00 11.30 -5.15
N THR A 220 -33.09 10.62 -4.79
CA THR A 220 -34.05 10.06 -5.76
C THR A 220 -34.59 11.15 -6.70
N MET A 221 -35.06 12.28 -6.16
CA MET A 221 -35.51 13.42 -6.99
C MET A 221 -34.40 13.90 -7.94
N THR A 222 -33.17 13.99 -7.45
CA THR A 222 -32.02 14.42 -8.27
C THR A 222 -31.71 13.44 -9.39
N TYR A 223 -31.85 12.13 -9.14
CA TYR A 223 -31.66 11.11 -10.17
C TYR A 223 -32.79 11.11 -11.19
N GLU A 224 -34.05 11.26 -10.74
CA GLU A 224 -35.21 11.41 -11.61
C GLU A 224 -35.07 12.62 -12.53
N ASP A 225 -34.63 13.78 -12.01
CA ASP A 225 -34.37 14.99 -12.81
C ASP A 225 -33.30 14.75 -13.89
N LYS A 226 -32.23 14.04 -13.54
CA LYS A 226 -31.17 13.68 -14.50
C LYS A 226 -31.68 12.71 -15.57
N GLU A 227 -32.48 11.72 -15.20
CA GLU A 227 -33.09 10.78 -16.14
C GLU A 227 -34.05 11.51 -17.09
N HIS A 228 -34.89 12.42 -16.57
CA HIS A 228 -35.77 13.26 -17.38
C HIS A 228 -34.97 14.13 -18.36
N GLN A 229 -33.85 14.69 -17.94
CA GLN A 229 -32.97 15.45 -18.83
C GLN A 229 -32.39 14.57 -19.95
N LEU A 230 -31.87 13.39 -19.62
CA LEU A 230 -31.34 12.44 -20.60
C LEU A 230 -32.39 11.98 -21.62
N VAL A 231 -33.61 11.69 -21.16
CA VAL A 231 -34.74 11.34 -22.04
C VAL A 231 -35.09 12.51 -22.96
N THR A 232 -35.12 13.73 -22.42
CA THR A 232 -35.38 14.95 -23.21
C THR A 232 -34.31 15.17 -24.28
N ASP A 233 -33.04 14.99 -23.93
CA ASP A 233 -31.92 15.12 -24.87
C ASP A 233 -32.00 14.06 -25.97
N CYS A 234 -32.31 12.80 -25.63
CA CYS A 234 -32.50 11.73 -26.61
C CYS A 234 -33.67 12.01 -27.58
N VAL A 235 -34.82 12.48 -27.07
CA VAL A 235 -35.96 12.88 -27.91
C VAL A 235 -35.57 14.04 -28.84
N LYS A 236 -34.80 15.00 -28.34
CA LYS A 236 -34.32 16.13 -29.14
C LYS A 236 -33.38 15.67 -30.26
N GLU A 237 -32.40 14.81 -29.96
CA GLU A 237 -31.49 14.24 -30.97
C GLU A 237 -32.25 13.44 -32.04
N ILE A 238 -33.28 12.66 -31.66
CA ILE A 238 -34.13 11.94 -32.61
C ILE A 238 -34.93 12.91 -33.49
N SER A 239 -35.46 13.99 -32.91
CA SER A 239 -36.17 15.03 -33.67
C SER A 239 -35.25 15.73 -34.67
N GLU A 240 -34.06 16.14 -34.23
CA GLU A 240 -33.05 16.77 -35.09
C GLU A 240 -32.61 15.83 -36.22
N TYR A 241 -32.36 14.55 -35.93
CA TYR A 241 -32.04 13.56 -36.96
C TYR A 241 -33.19 13.37 -37.95
N SER A 242 -34.44 13.33 -37.47
CA SER A 242 -35.63 13.21 -38.31
C SER A 242 -35.78 14.43 -39.24
N ASP A 243 -35.55 15.64 -38.71
CA ASP A 243 -35.54 16.87 -39.50
C ASP A 243 -34.41 16.87 -40.54
N HIS A 244 -33.21 16.44 -40.17
CA HIS A 244 -32.09 16.29 -41.10
C HIS A 244 -32.38 15.29 -42.23
N VAL A 245 -32.97 14.14 -41.91
CA VAL A 245 -33.38 13.15 -42.91
C VAL A 245 -34.42 13.74 -43.84
N PHE A 246 -35.44 14.42 -43.31
CA PHE A 246 -36.48 15.07 -44.11
C PHE A 246 -35.91 16.15 -45.05
N HIS A 247 -35.02 17.01 -44.55
CA HIS A 247 -34.32 18.00 -45.36
C HIS A 247 -33.45 17.37 -46.46
N ARG A 248 -32.76 16.26 -46.15
CA ARG A 248 -31.96 15.53 -47.13
C ARG A 248 -32.85 14.93 -48.22
N GLU A 249 -33.97 14.32 -47.85
CA GLU A 249 -34.90 13.71 -48.81
C GLU A 249 -35.58 14.73 -49.72
N LEU A 250 -35.89 15.93 -49.20
CA LEU A 250 -36.35 17.06 -50.02
C LEU A 250 -35.28 17.59 -50.98
N ALA A 251 -33.99 17.52 -50.63
CA ALA A 251 -32.90 17.97 -51.50
C ALA A 251 -32.60 16.99 -52.65
N PHE A 252 -33.06 15.74 -52.55
CA PHE A 252 -32.90 14.71 -53.60
C PHE A 252 -34.12 14.57 -54.52
N ARG A 253 -35.17 15.35 -54.31
CA ARG A 253 -36.42 15.33 -55.08
C ARG A 253 -36.55 16.57 -55.96
#